data_AF-A0A925YVS6-F1
#
_entry.id   AF-A0A925YVS6-F1
#
_cell.length_a   1.000
_cell.length_b   1.000
_cell.length_c   1.000
_cell.angle_alpha   90.00
_cell.angle_beta   90.00
_cell.angle_gamma   90.00
#
_symmetry.space_group_name_H-M   'P 1'
#
loop_
_entity.id
_entity.type
_entity.pdbx_description
1 polymer ?
#
loop_
_entity_poly.entity_id
_entity_poly.type
_entity_poly.pdbx_seq_one_letter_code
_entity_poly.pdbx_strand_id
1 'polypeptide(L)'
;MSNGLPQRPAHRNNRRCRIRCIAAAVVLCLAGSVPVSSAAQPLPALQIKSVTFSGNRAIGAEALRPLVQSTVLDSVSLSGDAARLSASYKQAGYLLFRIDSLQTRVLPDSAGVALTVHLTEGSLWLVAQVRF
;
A
#
# COMPACT_ATOMS: atom_id res chain seq x y z
N MET A 1 -42.32 65.81 -2.90
CA MET A 1 -41.25 66.74 -2.47
C MET A 1 -40.65 66.21 -1.18
N SER A 2 -39.34 65.94 -1.24
CA SER A 2 -38.32 65.78 -0.21
C SER A 2 -38.72 65.52 1.25
N ASN A 3 -38.23 64.41 1.82
CA ASN A 3 -37.67 64.39 3.18
C ASN A 3 -36.95 63.06 3.48
N GLY A 4 -35.67 63.15 3.89
CA GLY A 4 -34.91 62.01 4.44
C GLY A 4 -33.45 61.92 4.03
N LEU A 5 -32.64 62.94 4.35
CA LEU A 5 -31.18 62.82 4.45
C LEU A 5 -30.80 62.20 5.82
N PRO A 6 -29.53 61.83 6.05
CA PRO A 6 -28.87 60.56 5.75
C PRO A 6 -28.49 59.83 7.06
N GLN A 7 -27.90 58.65 7.03
CA GLN A 7 -26.84 58.25 7.97
C GLN A 7 -26.21 56.93 7.51
N ARG A 8 -24.90 56.91 7.25
CA ARG A 8 -24.02 55.87 7.79
C ARG A 8 -22.56 56.33 7.83
N PRO A 9 -21.82 55.98 8.90
CA PRO A 9 -20.77 56.82 9.44
C PRO A 9 -19.37 56.55 8.89
N ALA A 10 -18.54 57.54 9.16
CA ALA A 10 -17.14 57.70 8.81
C ALA A 10 -16.20 56.58 9.30
N HIS A 11 -15.27 56.27 8.40
CA HIS A 11 -14.09 55.43 8.57
C HIS A 11 -13.17 55.98 9.69
N ARG A 12 -13.14 55.32 10.85
CA ARG A 12 -12.24 55.67 11.96
C ARG A 12 -10.95 54.86 11.91
N ASN A 13 -9.94 55.48 11.31
CA ASN A 13 -8.52 55.14 11.40
C ASN A 13 -8.03 55.38 12.84
N ASN A 14 -7.46 54.37 13.51
CA ASN A 14 -6.74 54.60 14.76
C ASN A 14 -5.33 54.01 14.72
N ARG A 15 -4.40 54.91 14.40
CA ARG A 15 -2.97 54.77 14.63
C ARG A 15 -2.73 54.63 16.14
N ARG A 16 -1.84 53.71 16.53
CA ARG A 16 -0.71 53.96 17.45
C ARG A 16 0.11 52.68 17.60
N CYS A 17 1.00 52.52 16.64
CA CYS A 17 2.18 51.67 16.75
C CYS A 17 3.31 52.53 17.32
N ARG A 18 3.87 52.12 18.47
CA ARG A 18 5.23 52.41 18.99
C ARG A 18 5.25 52.09 20.48
N ILE A 19 6.00 51.07 20.88
CA ILE A 19 7.09 51.18 21.86
C ILE A 19 7.89 49.88 21.80
N ARG A 20 9.20 50.07 21.64
CA ARG A 20 10.27 49.06 21.60
C ARG A 20 10.44 48.47 23.00
N CYS A 21 10.56 47.15 23.09
CA CYS A 21 11.38 46.51 24.12
C CYS A 21 12.25 45.46 23.45
N ILE A 22 13.55 45.76 23.43
CA ILE A 22 14.64 44.88 23.02
C ILE A 22 14.97 44.01 24.24
N ALA A 23 14.90 42.69 24.09
CA ALA A 23 15.59 41.71 24.92
C ALA A 23 15.82 40.48 24.02
N ALA A 24 17.00 40.34 23.42
CA ALA A 24 18.13 39.61 23.99
C ALA A 24 17.79 38.13 24.23
N ALA A 25 18.08 37.28 23.24
CA ALA A 25 18.55 35.91 23.41
C ALA A 25 18.84 35.29 22.04
N VAL A 26 20.01 35.58 21.47
CA VAL A 26 20.65 34.65 20.54
C VAL A 26 21.44 33.67 21.41
N VAL A 27 20.84 32.52 21.68
CA VAL A 27 21.58 31.31 22.10
C VAL A 27 21.18 30.21 21.14
N LEU A 28 22.09 29.97 20.20
CA LEU A 28 22.16 28.82 19.33
C LEU A 28 22.38 27.57 20.20
N CYS A 29 21.41 26.66 20.26
CA CYS A 29 21.67 25.29 20.68
C CYS A 29 20.92 24.34 19.74
N LEU A 30 21.72 23.61 18.97
CA LEU A 30 21.34 22.60 18.00
C LEU A 30 20.67 21.42 18.72
N ALA A 31 19.37 21.25 18.50
CA ALA A 31 18.70 19.96 18.61
C ALA A 31 17.34 20.08 17.92
N GLY A 32 17.37 20.24 16.59
CA GLY A 32 16.19 20.02 15.77
C GLY A 32 15.85 18.52 15.79
N SER A 33 15.26 18.05 16.89
CA SER A 33 14.62 16.75 16.95
C SER A 33 13.41 16.84 16.02
N VAL A 34 13.60 16.47 14.75
CA VAL A 34 12.47 16.23 13.85
C VAL A 34 11.66 15.11 14.51
N PRO A 35 10.43 15.36 14.97
CA PRO A 35 9.62 14.25 15.45
C PRO A 35 9.35 13.38 14.23
N VAL A 36 9.94 12.18 14.20
CA VAL A 36 9.53 11.15 13.24
C VAL A 36 8.11 10.78 13.67
N SER A 37 7.13 11.46 13.07
CA SER A 37 5.73 11.18 13.33
C SER A 37 5.40 9.89 12.58
N SER A 38 5.72 8.77 13.22
CA SER A 38 5.25 7.45 12.80
C SER A 38 3.76 7.35 13.14
N ALA A 39 2.93 8.14 12.44
CA ALA A 39 1.50 7.93 12.38
C ALA A 39 1.23 6.73 11.47
N ALA A 40 1.69 5.55 11.90
CA ALA A 40 1.26 4.28 11.34
C ALA A 40 -0.19 4.07 11.79
N GLN A 41 -1.14 4.59 11.01
CA GLN A 41 -2.54 4.23 11.20
C GLN A 41 -2.63 2.72 11.02
N PRO A 42 -3.16 1.96 12.01
CA PRO A 42 -3.31 0.53 11.87
C PRO A 42 -4.24 0.27 10.68
N LEU A 43 -3.68 -0.30 9.61
CA LEU A 43 -4.45 -0.64 8.42
C LEU A 43 -5.54 -1.62 8.87
N PRO A 44 -6.83 -1.36 8.56
CA PRO A 44 -7.86 -2.36 8.80
C PRO A 44 -7.43 -3.65 8.10
N ALA A 45 -7.62 -4.81 8.75
CA ALA A 45 -7.22 -6.10 8.20
C ALA A 45 -7.93 -6.31 6.85
N LEU A 46 -7.20 -6.11 5.77
CA LEU A 46 -7.73 -6.21 4.42
C LEU A 46 -7.92 -7.69 4.08
N GLN A 47 -9.15 -8.05 3.75
CA GLN A 47 -9.49 -9.41 3.34
C GLN A 47 -9.31 -9.59 1.84
N ILE A 48 -8.73 -10.72 1.43
CA ILE A 48 -8.59 -11.08 0.03
C ILE A 48 -9.94 -11.64 -0.44
N LYS A 49 -10.61 -10.93 -1.34
CA LYS A 49 -11.93 -11.34 -1.87
C LYS A 49 -11.83 -12.23 -3.10
N SER A 50 -10.85 -11.96 -3.94
CA SER A 50 -10.66 -12.66 -5.21
C SER A 50 -9.20 -12.83 -5.49
N VAL A 51 -8.84 -14.02 -5.95
CA VAL A 51 -7.49 -14.35 -6.42
C VAL A 51 -7.57 -14.63 -7.92
N THR A 52 -6.72 -13.96 -8.67
CA THR A 52 -6.57 -14.15 -10.12
C THR A 52 -5.13 -14.51 -10.42
N PHE A 53 -4.94 -15.37 -11.40
CA PHE A 53 -3.63 -15.82 -11.84
C PHE A 53 -3.40 -15.34 -13.27
N SER A 54 -2.17 -14.90 -13.54
CA SER A 54 -1.73 -14.42 -14.84
C SER A 54 -0.45 -15.15 -15.21
N GLY A 55 -0.42 -15.73 -16.41
CA GLY A 55 0.71 -16.51 -16.91
C GLY A 55 0.58 -18.03 -16.68
N ASN A 56 -0.49 -18.48 -16.00
CA ASN A 56 -0.78 -19.89 -15.84
C ASN A 56 -1.38 -20.48 -17.13
N ARG A 57 -0.63 -21.36 -17.80
CA ARG A 57 -1.01 -22.00 -19.06
C ARG A 57 -1.08 -23.53 -18.91
N ALA A 58 -0.15 -24.10 -18.16
CA ALA A 58 -0.08 -25.53 -17.89
C ALA A 58 -1.11 -26.00 -16.87
N ILE A 59 -1.30 -25.23 -15.79
CA ILE A 59 -2.23 -25.57 -14.70
C ILE A 59 -3.37 -24.54 -14.71
N GLY A 60 -4.61 -25.04 -14.81
CA GLY A 60 -5.81 -24.21 -14.81
C GLY A 60 -6.00 -23.47 -13.47
N ALA A 61 -6.56 -22.26 -13.52
CA ALA A 61 -6.75 -21.42 -12.34
C ALA A 61 -7.58 -22.11 -11.24
N GLU A 62 -8.54 -22.96 -11.60
CA GLU A 62 -9.34 -23.73 -10.63
C GLU A 62 -8.51 -24.70 -9.79
N ALA A 63 -7.46 -25.29 -10.37
CA ALA A 63 -6.55 -26.17 -9.63
C ALA A 63 -5.58 -25.38 -8.72
N LEU A 64 -5.31 -24.12 -9.06
CA LEU A 64 -4.41 -23.25 -8.27
C LEU A 64 -5.14 -22.55 -7.12
N ARG A 65 -6.43 -22.23 -7.28
CA ARG A 65 -7.27 -21.59 -6.25
C ARG A 65 -7.18 -22.25 -4.87
N PRO A 66 -7.32 -23.58 -4.71
CA PRO A 66 -7.26 -24.21 -3.38
C PRO A 66 -5.87 -24.16 -2.73
N LEU A 67 -4.81 -23.86 -3.49
CA LEU A 67 -3.45 -23.73 -2.95
C LEU A 67 -3.24 -22.39 -2.23
N VAL A 68 -4.05 -21.38 -2.58
CA VAL A 68 -4.05 -20.05 -1.95
C VAL A 68 -5.07 -20.06 -0.81
N GLN A 69 -4.57 -20.16 0.41
CA GLN A 69 -5.37 -20.33 1.63
C GLN A 69 -5.50 -19.03 2.43
N SER A 70 -4.72 -17.99 2.10
CA SER A 70 -4.76 -16.72 2.82
C SER A 70 -6.09 -16.00 2.64
N THR A 71 -6.76 -15.72 3.75
CA THR A 71 -7.96 -14.86 3.78
C THR A 71 -7.61 -13.41 4.12
N VAL A 72 -6.51 -13.19 4.85
CA VAL A 72 -6.02 -11.87 5.27
C VAL A 72 -4.78 -11.51 4.46
N LEU A 73 -4.67 -10.24 4.07
CA LEU A 73 -3.50 -9.71 3.39
C LEU A 73 -2.33 -9.52 4.38
N ASP A 74 -1.62 -10.61 4.66
CA ASP A 74 -0.43 -10.65 5.50
C ASP A 74 0.77 -11.23 4.72
N SER A 75 1.96 -10.67 4.93
CA SER A 75 3.16 -11.04 4.17
C SER A 75 3.62 -12.47 4.42
N VAL A 76 3.45 -12.99 5.65
CA VAL A 76 3.82 -14.37 6.01
C VAL A 76 2.88 -15.34 5.33
N SER A 77 1.58 -15.03 5.33
CA SER A 77 0.55 -15.88 4.74
C SER A 77 0.70 -15.95 3.21
N LEU A 78 0.93 -14.80 2.56
CA LEU A 78 1.21 -14.73 1.11
C LEU A 78 2.50 -15.46 0.73
N SER A 79 3.55 -15.38 1.55
CA SER A 79 4.77 -16.14 1.32
C SER A 79 4.53 -17.65 1.39
N GLY A 80 3.67 -18.10 2.32
CA GLY A 80 3.26 -19.50 2.42
C GLY A 80 2.47 -19.98 1.20
N ASP A 81 1.53 -19.17 0.70
CA ASP A 81 0.81 -19.44 -0.54
C ASP A 81 1.76 -19.53 -1.75
N ALA A 82 2.68 -18.57 -1.88
CA ALA A 82 3.68 -18.56 -2.94
C ALA A 82 4.56 -19.82 -2.92
N ALA A 83 4.95 -20.28 -1.73
CA ALA A 83 5.71 -21.50 -1.56
C ALA A 83 4.90 -22.75 -1.98
N ARG A 84 3.61 -22.82 -1.62
CA ARG A 84 2.71 -23.91 -2.05
C ARG A 84 2.53 -23.95 -3.56
N LEU A 85 2.31 -22.81 -4.20
CA LEU A 85 2.23 -22.70 -5.65
C LEU A 85 3.53 -23.17 -6.30
N SER A 86 4.69 -22.71 -5.79
CA SER A 86 6.00 -23.13 -6.30
C SER A 86 6.24 -24.63 -6.16
N ALA A 87 5.88 -25.21 -5.01
CA ALA A 87 6.00 -26.65 -4.80
C ALA A 87 5.13 -27.45 -5.77
N SER A 88 3.88 -27.03 -5.98
CA SER A 88 2.95 -27.69 -6.91
C SER A 88 3.48 -27.70 -8.34
N TYR A 89 3.97 -26.55 -8.83
CA TYR A 89 4.55 -26.47 -10.17
C TYR A 89 5.84 -27.29 -10.32
N LYS A 90 6.73 -27.25 -9.32
CA LYS A 90 7.96 -28.05 -9.34
C LYS A 90 7.68 -29.55 -9.30
N GLN A 91 6.69 -29.99 -8.54
CA GLN A 91 6.23 -31.38 -8.50
C GLN A 91 5.66 -31.83 -9.86
N ALA A 92 5.04 -30.91 -10.61
CA ALA A 92 4.57 -31.17 -11.97
C ALA A 92 5.68 -31.12 -13.04
N GLY A 93 6.94 -30.84 -12.68
CA GLY A 93 8.09 -30.83 -13.61
C GLY A 93 8.51 -29.45 -14.11
N TYR A 94 7.90 -28.37 -13.63
CA TYR A 94 8.24 -26.99 -13.99
C TYR A 94 9.32 -26.43 -13.06
N LEU A 95 10.57 -26.88 -13.25
CA LEU A 95 11.68 -26.53 -12.35
C LEU A 95 12.05 -25.03 -12.37
N LEU A 96 11.84 -24.37 -13.50
CA LEU A 96 12.11 -22.93 -13.68
C LEU A 96 10.92 -22.04 -13.30
N PHE A 97 9.89 -22.61 -12.66
CA PHE A 97 8.74 -21.86 -12.20
C PHE A 97 9.16 -20.75 -11.23
N ARG A 98 8.61 -19.55 -11.45
CA ARG A 98 8.77 -18.40 -10.55
C ARG A 98 7.52 -17.54 -10.51
N ILE A 99 7.35 -16.84 -9.39
CA ILE A 99 6.33 -15.80 -9.23
C ILE A 99 7.01 -14.47 -9.47
N ASP A 100 6.55 -13.71 -10.46
CA ASP A 100 7.16 -12.45 -10.84
C ASP A 100 6.65 -11.30 -9.97
N SER A 101 5.34 -11.26 -9.69
CA SER A 101 4.78 -10.26 -8.78
C SER A 101 3.44 -10.67 -8.19
N LEU A 102 3.18 -10.16 -6.98
CA LEU A 102 1.89 -10.22 -6.31
C LEU A 102 1.30 -8.82 -6.30
N GLN A 103 0.35 -8.55 -7.17
CA GLN A 103 -0.31 -7.26 -7.28
C GLN A 103 -1.61 -7.25 -6.48
N THR A 104 -1.79 -6.21 -5.67
CA THR A 104 -3.00 -6.01 -4.86
C THR A 104 -3.75 -4.80 -5.36
N ARG A 105 -5.08 -4.94 -5.47
CA ARG A 105 -5.97 -3.83 -5.80
C ARG A 105 -7.07 -3.74 -4.77
N VAL A 106 -7.21 -2.58 -4.13
CA VAL A 106 -8.33 -2.30 -3.24
C VAL A 106 -9.59 -2.14 -4.08
N LEU A 107 -10.67 -2.85 -3.72
CA LEU A 107 -11.95 -2.70 -4.40
C LEU A 107 -12.63 -1.40 -3.95
N PRO A 108 -13.24 -0.63 -4.87
CA PRO A 108 -13.97 0.59 -4.53
C PRO A 108 -15.32 0.30 -3.86
N ASP A 109 -15.90 -0.90 -4.09
CA ASP A 109 -17.24 -1.28 -3.63
C ASP A 109 -17.27 -1.89 -2.22
N SER A 110 -16.10 -2.22 -1.67
CA SER A 110 -16.00 -2.96 -0.41
C SER A 110 -14.59 -2.92 0.16
N ALA A 111 -14.48 -3.02 1.48
CA ALA A 111 -13.20 -3.10 2.20
C ALA A 111 -12.49 -4.47 1.98
N GLY A 112 -12.28 -4.83 0.71
CA GLY A 112 -11.61 -6.05 0.28
C GLY A 112 -10.56 -5.76 -0.78
N VAL A 113 -9.66 -6.73 -0.96
CA VAL A 113 -8.55 -6.65 -1.91
C VAL A 113 -8.69 -7.76 -2.94
N ALA A 114 -8.50 -7.41 -4.21
CA ALA A 114 -8.25 -8.35 -5.27
C ALA A 114 -6.74 -8.60 -5.37
N LEU A 115 -6.34 -9.87 -5.27
CA LEU A 115 -4.97 -10.31 -5.47
C LEU A 115 -4.81 -10.84 -6.90
N THR A 116 -3.80 -10.35 -7.60
CA THR A 116 -3.37 -10.84 -8.92
C THR A 116 -1.96 -11.38 -8.80
N VAL A 117 -1.81 -12.68 -9.05
CA VAL A 117 -0.53 -13.38 -9.02
C VAL A 117 -0.02 -13.49 -10.44
N HIS A 118 1.08 -12.81 -10.74
CA HIS A 118 1.80 -12.95 -12.01
C HIS A 118 2.88 -14.01 -11.85
N LEU A 119 2.82 -15.03 -12.70
CA LEU A 119 3.71 -16.18 -12.63
C LEU A 119 4.27 -16.53 -14.00
N THR A 120 5.47 -17.10 -13.99
CA THR A 120 6.16 -17.64 -15.16
C THR A 120 6.41 -19.12 -14.89
N GLU A 121 5.79 -19.99 -15.68
CA GLU A 121 5.89 -21.45 -15.50
C GLU A 121 7.25 -22.01 -15.91
N GLY A 122 7.82 -21.47 -16.99
CA GLY A 122 9.03 -22.01 -17.61
C GLY A 122 8.78 -23.32 -18.36
N SER A 123 9.86 -23.96 -18.79
CA SER A 123 9.81 -25.21 -19.55
C SER A 123 9.69 -26.43 -18.63
N LEU A 124 9.12 -27.52 -19.16
CA LEU A 124 9.18 -28.84 -18.53
C LEU A 124 10.59 -29.42 -18.64
N TRP A 125 11.09 -29.99 -17.54
CA TRP A 125 12.40 -30.64 -17.50
C TRP A 125 12.26 -32.07 -16.99
N LEU A 126 12.95 -33.00 -17.65
CA LEU A 126 13.09 -34.37 -17.20
C LEU A 126 14.50 -34.58 -16.63
N VAL A 127 14.59 -35.35 -15.55
CA VAL A 127 15.88 -35.71 -14.95
C VAL A 127 16.54 -36.77 -15.83
N ALA A 128 17.62 -36.40 -16.52
CA ALA A 128 18.35 -37.32 -17.38
C ALA A 128 19.30 -38.24 -16.60
N GLN A 129 19.97 -37.70 -15.58
CA GLN A 129 20.99 -38.43 -14.83
C GLN A 129 21.16 -37.81 -13.44
N VAL A 130 21.29 -38.65 -12.41
CA VAL A 130 21.70 -38.26 -11.05
C VAL A 130 23.08 -38.83 -10.79
N ARG A 131 24.01 -38.01 -10.28
CA ARG A 131 25.35 -38.43 -9.85
C ARG A 131 25.49 -38.19 -8.35
N PHE A 132 26.16 -39.10 -7.67
CA PHE A 132 26.44 -39.06 -6.23
C PHE A 132 27.94 -38.90 -5.99
#